data_AF-A0A8X6KC78-F1
#
_entry.id   AF-A0A8X6KC78-F1
#
_cell.length_a   1.000
_cell.length_b   1.000
_cell.length_c   1.000
_cell.angle_alpha   90.00
_cell.angle_beta   90.00
_cell.angle_gamma   90.00
#
_symmetry.space_group_name_H-M   'P 1'
#
loop_
_entity.id
_entity.type
_entity.pdbx_description
1 polymer ?
#
loop_
_entity_poly.entity_id
_entity_poly.type
_entity_poly.pdbx_seq_one_letter_code
_entity_poly.pdbx_strand_id
1 'polypeptide(L)' 'MRLSSCHEAKYAKVNRTMKDGSKEEFECPVAIEFYSKIMGGVDLADQIANVYKVDRKSCKWWKKSIFSPIDERSGQLMD' A
#
# COMPACT_ATOMS: atom_id res chain seq x y z
N MET A 1 5.03 17.16 -10.41
CA MET A 1 3.60 17.50 -10.67
C MET A 1 2.84 16.19 -10.82
N ARG A 2 1.82 15.92 -10.00
CA ARG A 2 0.97 14.72 -10.17
C ARG A 2 -0.08 15.03 -11.22
N LEU A 3 -0.34 14.08 -12.12
CA LEU A 3 -1.30 14.20 -13.20
C LEU A 3 -2.53 13.38 -12.88
N SER A 4 -3.71 13.97 -13.08
CA SER A 4 -5.01 13.30 -12.94
C SER A 4 -5.86 13.69 -14.14
N SER A 5 -6.38 12.69 -14.85
CA SER A 5 -7.28 12.91 -16.00
C SER A 5 -8.77 12.95 -15.60
N CYS A 6 -9.11 12.45 -14.40
CA CYS A 6 -10.48 12.25 -13.94
C CYS A 6 -10.96 13.28 -12.90
N HIS A 7 -10.07 14.13 -12.39
CA HIS A 7 -10.41 15.10 -11.33
C HIS A 7 -10.25 16.53 -11.82
N GLU A 8 -11.24 17.37 -11.52
CA GLU A 8 -11.17 18.83 -11.71
C GLU A 8 -10.17 19.46 -10.71
N ALA A 9 -9.71 20.68 -11.01
CA ALA A 9 -8.80 21.46 -10.16
C ALA A 9 -9.48 22.03 -8.91
N LYS A 10 -10.07 21.14 -8.10
CA LYS A 10 -10.74 21.44 -6.84
C LYS A 10 -9.86 21.06 -5.65
N TYR A 11 -9.98 21.84 -4.59
CA TYR A 11 -9.33 21.59 -3.30
C TYR A 11 -10.34 20.99 -2.32
N ALA A 12 -9.91 19.96 -1.61
CA ALA A 12 -10.62 19.34 -0.50
C ALA A 12 -9.88 19.63 0.81
N LYS A 13 -10.63 19.60 1.91
CA LYS A 13 -10.07 19.73 3.25
C LYS A 13 -9.71 18.37 3.80
N VAL A 14 -8.45 18.19 4.18
CA VAL A 14 -7.89 16.93 4.66
C VAL A 14 -7.33 17.14 6.06
N ASN A 15 -7.75 16.30 7.00
CA ASN A 15 -7.20 16.30 8.35
C ASN A 15 -5.82 15.62 8.35
N ARG A 16 -4.79 16.34 8.80
CA ARG A 16 -3.45 15.79 9.01
C ARG A 16 -3.11 15.81 10.49
N THR A 17 -2.43 14.75 10.93
CA THR A 17 -1.93 14.68 12.30
C THR A 17 -0.54 15.31 12.34
N MET A 18 -0.37 16.31 13.18
CA MET A 18 0.91 16.97 13.42
C MET A 18 1.81 16.12 14.30
N LYS A 19 3.09 16.50 14.35
CA LYS A 19 4.09 15.84 15.21
C LYS A 19 3.68 15.88 16.70
N ASP A 20 2.94 16.91 17.08
CA ASP A 20 2.44 17.12 18.45
C ASP A 20 1.14 16.33 18.74
N GLY A 21 0.65 15.53 17.79
CA GLY A 21 -0.58 14.72 17.92
C GLY A 21 -1.88 15.48 17.69
N SER A 22 -1.83 16.81 17.52
CA SER A 22 -2.99 17.61 17.10
C SER A 22 -3.40 17.28 15.66
N LYS A 23 -4.71 17.34 15.39
CA LYS A 23 -5.25 17.20 14.03
C LYS A 23 -5.58 18.58 13.49
N GLU A 24 -4.97 18.95 12.38
CA GLU A 24 -5.18 20.23 11.70
C GLU A 24 -5.75 20.00 10.30
N GLU A 25 -6.61 20.92 9.86
CA GLU A 25 -7.30 20.85 8.57
C GLU A 25 -6.47 21.56 7.50
N PHE A 26 -6.07 20.83 6.46
CA PHE A 26 -5.27 21.35 5.34
C PHE A 26 -6.04 21.31 4.03
N GLU A 27 -5.89 22.35 3.22
CA GLU A 27 -6.39 22.33 1.85
C GLU A 27 -5.44 21.53 0.94
N CYS A 28 -5.97 20.50 0.30
CA CYS A 28 -5.24 19.62 -0.60
C CYS A 28 -6.08 19.35 -1.86
N PRO A 29 -5.49 19.32 -3.06
CA PRO A 29 -6.22 18.92 -4.27
C PRO A 29 -6.95 17.58 -4.11
N VAL A 30 -8.21 17.51 -4.57
CA VAL A 30 -9.06 16.30 -4.47
C VAL A 30 -8.38 15.06 -5.06
N ALA A 31 -7.67 15.23 -6.18
CA ALA A 31 -6.93 14.15 -6.82
C ALA A 31 -5.87 13.52 -5.90
N ILE A 32 -5.25 14.32 -5.02
CA ILE A 32 -4.22 13.85 -4.08
C ILE A 32 -4.88 13.10 -2.93
N GLU A 33 -5.98 13.62 -2.39
CA GLU A 33 -6.75 12.93 -1.35
C GLU A 33 -7.23 11.57 -1.83
N PHE A 34 -7.82 11.52 -3.02
CA PHE A 34 -8.33 10.28 -3.63
C PHE A 34 -7.22 9.27 -3.88
N TYR A 35 -6.10 9.71 -4.46
CA TYR A 35 -4.92 8.86 -4.65
C TYR A 35 -4.42 8.30 -3.30
N SER A 36 -4.25 9.15 -2.28
CA SER A 36 -3.80 8.72 -0.97
C SER A 36 -4.72 7.70 -0.29
N LYS A 37 -6.03 7.70 -0.60
CA LYS A 37 -6.98 6.69 -0.08
C LYS A 37 -6.90 5.34 -0.79
N ILE A 38 -6.57 5.34 -2.09
CA ILE A 38 -6.53 4.11 -2.90
C ILE A 38 -5.14 3.46 -2.89
N MET A 39 -4.09 4.27 -2.73
CA MET A 39 -2.74 3.77 -2.60
C MET A 39 -2.55 2.95 -1.32
N GLY A 40 -1.61 2.01 -1.37
CA GLY A 40 -1.28 1.13 -0.26
C GLY A 40 -1.80 -0.29 -0.40
N GLY A 41 -2.59 -0.61 -1.44
CA GLY A 41 -3.00 -2.00 -1.71
C GLY A 41 -1.81 -2.93 -1.99
N VAL A 42 -0.83 -2.46 -2.78
CA VAL A 42 0.41 -3.22 -3.07
C VAL A 42 1.28 -3.34 -1.81
N ASP A 43 1.46 -2.24 -1.08
CA ASP A 43 2.28 -2.22 0.15
C ASP A 43 1.66 -3.10 1.25
N LEU A 44 0.33 -3.10 1.37
CA LEU A 44 -0.41 -3.96 2.29
C LEU A 44 -0.29 -5.43 1.89
N ALA A 45 -0.41 -5.75 0.61
CA ALA A 45 -0.21 -7.11 0.10
C ALA A 45 1.22 -7.59 0.35
N ASP A 46 2.23 -6.74 0.12
CA ASP A 46 3.64 -7.07 0.41
C ASP A 46 3.88 -7.25 1.92
N GLN A 47 3.26 -6.41 2.76
CA GLN A 47 3.33 -6.56 4.21
C GLN A 47 2.75 -7.91 4.67
N ILE A 48 1.57 -8.28 4.18
CA ILE A 48 0.93 -9.57 4.49
C ILE A 48 1.81 -10.71 3.98
N ALA A 49 2.29 -10.62 2.73
CA ALA A 49 3.17 -11.63 2.14
C ALA A 49 4.47 -11.81 2.95
N ASN A 50 5.02 -10.72 3.50
CA ASN A 50 6.22 -10.78 4.34
C ASN A 50 5.96 -11.40 5.72
N VAL A 51 4.79 -11.17 6.32
CA VAL A 51 4.41 -11.77 7.62
C VAL A 51 4.30 -13.30 7.52
N TYR A 52 3.73 -13.81 6.43
CA TYR A 52 3.56 -15.26 6.19
C TYR A 52 4.70 -15.88 5.36
N LYS A 53 5.79 -15.15 5.14
CA LYS A 53 6.90 -15.60 4.30
C LYS A 53 7.65 -16.76 4.96
N VAL A 54 7.54 -17.94 4.38
CA VAL A 54 8.40 -19.08 4.74
C VAL A 54 9.72 -18.93 3.99
N ASP A 55 10.67 -18.17 4.55
CA ASP A 55 11.97 -17.98 3.91
C ASP A 55 12.81 -19.27 3.91
N ARG A 56 12.63 -20.09 2.86
CA ARG A 56 13.45 -21.27 2.62
C ARG A 56 14.80 -20.83 2.05
N LYS A 57 15.88 -20.98 2.83
CA LYS A 57 17.25 -20.72 2.38
C LYS A 57 17.56 -21.59 1.16
N SER A 58 17.78 -20.95 0.01
CA SER A 58 18.10 -21.62 -1.25
C SER A 58 19.09 -20.77 -2.04
N CYS A 59 20.21 -21.37 -2.45
CA CYS A 59 21.23 -20.69 -3.24
C CYS A 59 20.82 -20.47 -4.71
N LYS A 60 19.72 -21.08 -5.17
CA LYS A 60 19.23 -20.94 -6.55
C LYS A 60 18.04 -19.98 -6.59
N TRP A 61 18.14 -18.89 -7.35
CA TRP A 61 17.14 -17.81 -7.42
C TRP A 61 15.78 -18.28 -7.96
N TRP A 62 15.76 -19.17 -8.95
CA TRP A 62 14.51 -19.65 -9.58
C TRP A 62 13.60 -20.40 -8.61
N LYS A 63 14.16 -21.01 -7.55
CA LYS A 63 13.37 -21.66 -6.50
C LYS A 63 12.49 -20.65 -5.77
N LYS A 64 12.98 -19.43 -5.53
CA LYS A 64 12.18 -18.36 -4.92
C LYS A 64 10.96 -18.01 -5.77
N SER A 65 11.13 -17.97 -7.09
CA SER A 65 10.04 -17.68 -8.04
C SER A 65 8.94 -18.75 -8.01
N ILE A 66 9.29 -20.03 -7.86
CA ILE A 66 8.31 -21.14 -7.81
C ILE A 66 7.53 -21.16 -6.48
N PHE A 67 8.20 -20.87 -5.36
CA PHE A 67 7.58 -20.97 -4.04
C PHE A 67 6.79 -19.72 -3.64
N SER A 68 7.14 -18.53 -4.16
CA SER A 68 6.47 -17.28 -3.81
C SER A 68 4.94 -17.31 -4.00
N PRO A 69 4.39 -17.82 -5.12
CA PRO A 69 2.93 -17.88 -5.31
C PRO A 69 2.24 -18.94 -4.46
N ILE A 70 2.99 -19.96 -4.03
CA ILE A 70 2.46 -21.06 -3.20
C ILE A 70 2.30 -20.57 -1.76
N ASP A 71 3.29 -19.85 -1.24
CA ASP A 71 3.26 -19.23 0.08
C ASP A 71 2.08 -18.24 0.18
N GLU A 72 1.89 -17.36 -0.82
CA GLU A 72 0.78 -16.41 -0.88
C GLU A 72 -0.61 -17.08 -0.82
N ARG A 73 -0.82 -18.16 -1.58
CA ARG A 73 -2.09 -18.91 -1.58
C ARG A 73 -2.34 -19.65 -0.27
N SER A 74 -1.30 -20.17 0.37
CA SER A 74 -1.43 -20.86 1.65
C SER A 74 -1.77 -19.92 2.81
N GLY A 75 -1.26 -18.69 2.79
CA GLY A 75 -1.65 -17.64 3.74
C GLY A 75 -3.13 -17.30 3.64
N GLN A 76 -3.67 -17.18 2.42
CA GLN A 76 -5.09 -16.88 2.18
C GLN A 76 -6.07 -17.98 2.62
N LEU A 77 -5.61 -19.21 2.84
CA LEU A 77 -6.45 -20.35 3.27
C LEU A 77 -6.45 -20.56 4.79
N MET A 78 -5.62 -19.83 5.54
CA MET A 78 -5.55 -19.89 7.00
C MET A 78 -6.36 -18.80 7.71
N ASP A 79 -7.00 -17.91 6.95
CA ASP A 79 -7.98 -16.91 7.40
C ASP A 79 -9.42 -17.37 7.10
#